data_AF-A0A929HWF0-F1
#
_entry.id   AF-A0A929HWF0-F1
#
_cell.length_a   1.000
_cell.length_b   1.000
_cell.length_c   1.000
_cell.angle_alpha   90.00
_cell.angle_beta   90.00
_cell.angle_gamma   90.00
#
_symmetry.space_group_name_H-M   'P 1'
#
loop_
_entity.id
_entity.type
_entity.pdbx_description
1 polymer ?
#
loop_
_entity_poly.entity_id
_entity_poly.type
_entity_poly.pdbx_seq_one_letter_code
_entity_poly.pdbx_strand_id
1 'polypeptide(L)'
;GRLCDEKLKEMAAHPQVKMFEIKMSQGAKPGKGGILPGGKVTEEIAKIRSIDVGQDSISPNGHEDVKSVDDLLDMIHRVRQVTGKPTGLKMVVGQQAFLTDLFTAIHARGVEHAPDFITIDSADGGTGAAPQPLMDYVGMTLRESLPLVVDLLHEYGLRQRIKVIASGKLITPGKVAWALSTGADFCTSARGFMFALGCIQALQCNKNTCPTGITTHNADLQRGLVPEDKAVRVAAFARKVVYGVGLIAHSCGVTEPRGLKREHMRVVESGGVSRSMAELYPLPQTKVEYVP
;
A
#
# COMPACT_ATOMS: atom_id res chain seq x y z
N GLY A 1 8.87 2.13 19.71
CA GLY A 1 9.30 3.41 20.26
C GLY A 1 10.79 3.56 20.09
N ARG A 2 11.28 4.80 20.18
CA ARG A 2 12.69 5.21 19.91
C ARG A 2 13.01 5.51 18.43
N LEU A 3 12.11 6.19 17.72
CA LEU A 3 12.43 6.75 16.41
C LEU A 3 13.64 7.69 16.51
N CYS A 4 14.65 7.47 15.67
CA CYS A 4 15.92 8.20 15.69
C CYS A 4 16.02 9.15 14.49
N ASP A 5 16.10 10.45 14.77
CA ASP A 5 16.12 11.48 13.73
C ASP A 5 17.40 11.45 12.89
N GLU A 6 18.55 11.11 13.49
CA GLU A 6 19.80 10.99 12.74
C GLU A 6 19.75 9.86 11.72
N LYS A 7 19.21 8.68 12.10
CA LYS A 7 18.96 7.59 11.14
C LYS A 7 17.97 7.99 10.04
N LEU A 8 16.94 8.78 10.37
CA LEU A 8 16.02 9.30 9.36
C LEU A 8 16.73 10.23 8.37
N LYS A 9 17.60 11.12 8.84
CA LYS A 9 18.42 11.99 7.98
C LYS A 9 19.37 11.19 7.09
N GLU A 10 20.06 10.19 7.64
CA GLU A 10 20.92 9.28 6.87
C GLU A 10 20.13 8.60 5.74
N MET A 11 18.96 8.04 6.04
CA MET A 11 18.10 7.42 5.02
C MET A 11 17.59 8.46 4.01
N ALA A 12 17.28 9.68 4.46
CA ALA A 12 16.86 10.77 3.60
C ALA A 12 17.99 11.33 2.72
N ALA A 13 19.26 11.15 3.09
CA ALA A 13 20.38 11.57 2.26
C ALA A 13 20.51 10.74 0.97
N HIS A 14 19.95 9.52 0.93
CA HIS A 14 19.95 8.72 -0.30
C HIS A 14 19.07 9.37 -1.39
N PRO A 15 19.64 9.67 -2.57
CA PRO A 15 18.90 10.35 -3.64
C PRO A 15 17.74 9.52 -4.21
N GLN A 16 17.79 8.19 -4.06
CA GLN A 16 16.74 7.26 -4.51
C GLN A 16 15.51 7.27 -3.58
N VAL A 17 15.66 7.65 -2.31
CA VAL A 17 14.52 7.76 -1.39
C VAL A 17 13.76 9.04 -1.73
N LYS A 18 12.46 8.94 -2.06
CA LYS A 18 11.64 10.09 -2.46
C LYS A 18 10.51 10.42 -1.49
N MET A 19 10.19 9.51 -0.58
CA MET A 19 9.08 9.61 0.36
C MET A 19 9.29 8.66 1.53
N PHE A 20 8.61 8.93 2.64
CA PHE A 20 8.56 8.06 3.82
C PHE A 20 7.12 7.62 4.08
N GLU A 21 6.93 6.35 4.41
CA GLU A 21 5.61 5.76 4.67
C GLU A 21 5.55 5.19 6.08
N ILE A 22 4.68 5.75 6.92
CA ILE A 22 4.36 5.21 8.24
C ILE A 22 3.41 4.03 8.05
N LYS A 23 3.98 2.83 8.11
CA LYS A 23 3.21 1.59 7.98
C LYS A 23 2.42 1.33 9.26
N MET A 24 1.11 1.54 9.21
CA MET A 24 0.18 1.20 10.30
C MET A 24 -0.20 -0.28 10.26
N SER A 25 -0.49 -0.80 9.06
CA SER A 25 -0.90 -2.19 8.88
C SER A 25 -0.62 -2.71 7.47
N GLN A 26 -0.85 -4.00 7.23
CA GLN A 26 -0.77 -4.63 5.90
C GLN A 26 -1.89 -5.65 5.72
N GLY A 27 -2.32 -5.87 4.48
CA GLY A 27 -3.48 -6.71 4.12
C GLY A 27 -3.54 -8.04 4.86
N ALA A 28 -2.49 -8.84 4.69
CA ALA A 28 -2.41 -10.20 5.22
C ALA A 28 -2.43 -10.33 6.77
N LYS A 29 -2.24 -9.24 7.51
CA LYS A 29 -2.22 -9.27 8.98
C LYS A 29 -2.39 -7.88 9.57
N PRO A 30 -3.60 -7.30 9.51
CA PRO A 30 -3.80 -5.89 9.83
C PRO A 30 -3.47 -5.56 11.29
N GLY A 31 -3.84 -6.43 12.23
CA GLY A 31 -3.59 -6.27 13.66
C GLY A 31 -2.28 -6.86 14.18
N LYS A 32 -1.30 -7.17 13.30
CA LYS A 32 -0.04 -7.79 13.73
C LYS A 32 1.19 -7.22 13.03
N GLY A 33 2.24 -7.04 13.83
CA GLY A 33 3.56 -6.57 13.40
C GLY A 33 4.24 -7.50 12.38
N GLY A 34 5.36 -7.04 11.81
CA GLY A 34 6.19 -7.85 10.91
C GLY A 34 6.62 -9.18 11.54
N ILE A 35 6.73 -10.22 10.71
CA ILE A 35 7.20 -11.54 11.12
C ILE A 35 8.28 -11.96 10.12
N LEU A 36 9.48 -12.23 10.62
CA LEU A 36 10.52 -12.92 9.87
C LEU A 36 11.01 -14.11 10.73
N PRO A 37 10.77 -15.35 10.28
CA PRO A 37 11.26 -16.53 10.99
C PRO A 37 12.79 -16.54 11.10
N GLY A 38 13.30 -17.02 12.23
CA GLY A 38 14.71 -17.04 12.61
C GLY A 38 15.58 -17.81 11.64
N GLY A 39 15.05 -18.86 11.00
CA GLY A 39 15.72 -19.56 9.90
C GLY A 39 16.03 -18.69 8.67
N LYS A 40 15.55 -17.44 8.63
CA LYS A 40 15.85 -16.42 7.63
C LYS A 40 16.64 -15.24 8.18
N VAL A 41 17.01 -15.25 9.45
CA VAL A 41 17.81 -14.19 10.09
C VAL A 41 19.28 -14.57 10.00
N THR A 42 19.88 -14.22 8.86
CA THR A 42 21.32 -14.33 8.59
C THR A 42 22.11 -13.29 9.42
N GLU A 43 23.44 -13.38 9.44
CA GLU A 43 24.32 -12.37 10.07
C GLU A 43 24.07 -10.96 9.54
N GLU A 44 23.91 -10.80 8.23
CA GLU A 44 23.59 -9.52 7.61
C GLU A 44 22.26 -8.96 8.11
N ILE A 45 21.21 -9.80 8.16
CA ILE A 45 19.88 -9.40 8.62
C ILE A 45 19.89 -9.08 10.12
N ALA A 46 20.57 -9.90 10.92
CA ALA A 46 20.78 -9.69 12.35
C ALA A 46 21.42 -8.31 12.61
N LYS A 47 22.49 -7.98 11.87
CA LYS A 47 23.16 -6.67 11.94
C LYS A 47 22.24 -5.52 11.57
N ILE A 48 21.51 -5.63 10.44
CA ILE A 48 20.57 -4.58 9.98
C ILE A 48 19.45 -4.35 11.01
N ARG A 49 18.95 -5.43 11.63
CA ARG A 49 17.81 -5.38 12.55
C ARG A 49 18.19 -5.22 14.02
N SER A 50 19.48 -5.31 14.35
CA SER A 50 19.99 -5.30 15.73
C SER A 50 19.34 -6.39 16.59
N ILE A 51 19.34 -7.62 16.09
CA ILE A 51 18.84 -8.84 16.77
C ILE A 51 19.88 -9.96 16.60
N ASP A 52 19.73 -11.07 17.33
CA ASP A 52 20.64 -12.21 17.23
C ASP A 52 20.39 -13.04 15.95
N VAL A 53 21.45 -13.69 15.45
CA VAL A 53 21.35 -14.64 14.33
C VAL A 53 20.44 -15.80 14.71
N GLY A 54 19.52 -16.18 13.82
CA GLY A 54 18.56 -17.25 14.10
C GLY A 54 17.39 -16.85 15.01
N GLN A 55 17.35 -15.63 15.54
CA GLN A 55 16.25 -15.15 16.38
C GLN A 55 15.03 -14.77 15.52
N ASP A 56 13.84 -15.25 15.89
CA ASP A 56 12.59 -14.79 15.27
C ASP A 56 12.43 -13.27 15.44
N SER A 57 12.25 -12.55 14.32
CA SER A 57 11.99 -11.12 14.34
C SER A 57 10.48 -10.89 14.31
N ILE A 58 9.89 -10.72 15.50
CA ILE A 58 8.47 -10.42 15.71
C ILE A 58 8.33 -8.96 16.13
N SER A 59 7.80 -8.12 15.24
CA SER A 59 7.56 -6.71 15.57
C SER A 59 6.34 -6.55 16.49
N PRO A 60 6.30 -5.49 17.32
CA PRO A 60 5.08 -5.08 18.01
C PRO A 60 3.90 -4.89 17.05
N ASN A 61 2.67 -5.07 17.54
CA ASN A 61 1.46 -4.99 16.71
C ASN A 61 1.12 -3.58 16.23
N GLY A 62 1.61 -2.56 16.92
CA GLY A 62 1.47 -1.15 16.56
C GLY A 62 2.70 -0.36 16.97
N HIS A 63 2.80 0.87 16.47
CA HIS A 63 3.86 1.78 16.89
C HIS A 63 3.68 2.11 18.37
N GLU A 64 4.73 1.92 19.17
CA GLU A 64 4.63 2.20 20.62
C GLU A 64 4.36 3.67 20.89
N ASP A 65 4.85 4.56 20.01
CA ASP A 65 4.74 6.02 20.13
C ASP A 65 3.43 6.57 19.53
N VAL A 66 2.52 5.71 19.04
CA VAL A 66 1.24 6.12 18.45
C VAL A 66 0.09 5.44 19.20
N LYS A 67 -0.64 6.21 20.00
CA LYS A 67 -1.82 5.76 20.76
C LYS A 67 -3.10 6.50 20.35
N SER A 68 -2.96 7.62 19.66
CA SER A 68 -4.05 8.43 19.15
C SER A 68 -3.81 8.86 17.70
N VAL A 69 -4.83 9.48 17.09
CA VAL A 69 -4.70 10.17 15.81
C VAL A 69 -3.71 11.33 15.90
N ASP A 70 -3.68 12.04 17.03
CA ASP A 70 -2.77 13.18 17.21
C ASP A 70 -1.31 12.72 17.23
N ASP A 71 -1.01 11.62 17.92
CA ASP A 71 0.34 11.02 17.91
C ASP A 71 0.76 10.59 16.49
N LEU A 72 -0.19 10.08 15.70
CA LEU A 72 0.07 9.70 14.31
C LEU A 72 0.41 10.94 13.46
N LEU A 73 -0.38 12.01 13.60
CA LEU A 73 -0.13 13.27 12.92
C LEU A 73 1.20 13.91 13.37
N ASP A 74 1.56 13.80 14.65
CA ASP A 74 2.85 14.24 15.19
C ASP A 74 4.01 13.44 14.60
N MET A 75 3.86 12.12 14.50
CA MET A 75 4.87 11.25 13.88
C MET A 75 5.07 11.60 12.40
N ILE A 76 3.97 11.77 11.65
CA ILE A 76 4.02 12.15 10.23
C ILE A 76 4.68 13.50 10.07
N HIS A 77 4.29 14.48 10.89
CA HIS A 77 4.89 15.82 10.87
C HIS A 77 6.39 15.77 11.20
N ARG A 78 6.79 15.10 12.27
CA ARG A 78 8.20 14.94 12.67
C ARG A 78 9.03 14.33 11.55
N VAL A 79 8.57 13.22 10.97
CA VAL A 79 9.29 12.54 9.89
C VAL A 79 9.40 13.43 8.66
N ARG A 80 8.33 14.15 8.30
CA ARG A 80 8.35 15.14 7.21
C ARG A 80 9.38 16.25 7.45
N GLN A 81 9.42 16.82 8.66
CA GLN A 81 10.36 17.90 9.00
C GLN A 81 11.82 17.43 8.99
N VAL A 82 12.10 16.29 9.64
CA VAL A 82 13.47 15.76 9.74
C VAL A 82 14.02 15.35 8.37
N THR A 83 13.17 14.76 7.53
CA THR A 83 13.62 14.22 6.24
C THR A 83 13.52 15.22 5.08
N GLY A 84 12.69 16.25 5.22
CA GLY A 84 12.34 17.17 4.15
C GLY A 84 11.59 16.51 2.98
N LYS A 85 11.02 15.31 3.17
CA LYS A 85 10.37 14.52 2.10
C LYS A 85 8.89 14.28 2.37
N PRO A 86 8.08 14.09 1.30
CA PRO A 86 6.69 13.68 1.43
C PRO A 86 6.55 12.48 2.38
N THR A 87 5.66 12.62 3.35
CA THR A 87 5.41 11.62 4.38
C THR A 87 3.92 11.31 4.46
N GLY A 88 3.60 10.04 4.38
CA GLY A 88 2.24 9.53 4.44
C GLY A 88 2.17 8.26 5.27
N LEU A 89 1.03 7.57 5.18
CA LEU A 89 0.78 6.37 5.97
C LEU A 89 0.20 5.25 5.11
N LYS A 90 0.42 4.01 5.53
CA LYS A 90 -0.16 2.82 4.91
C LYS A 90 -1.05 2.06 5.88
N MET A 91 -2.24 1.70 5.43
CA MET A 91 -3.18 0.94 6.23
C MET A 91 -4.11 0.04 5.42
N VAL A 92 -4.58 -0.99 6.09
CA VAL A 92 -5.79 -1.74 5.74
C VAL A 92 -6.95 -1.10 6.47
N VAL A 93 -8.00 -0.76 5.73
CA VAL A 93 -9.23 -0.24 6.33
C VAL A 93 -9.97 -1.39 6.99
N GLY A 94 -10.31 -1.23 8.26
CA GLY A 94 -11.16 -2.17 9.01
C GLY A 94 -12.41 -1.51 9.57
N GLN A 95 -12.34 -0.23 9.92
CA GLN A 95 -13.45 0.56 10.44
C GLN A 95 -13.35 1.99 9.92
N GLN A 96 -14.49 2.59 9.61
CA GLN A 96 -14.58 3.94 9.09
C GLN A 96 -14.25 5.02 10.14
N ALA A 97 -14.57 4.76 11.42
CA ALA A 97 -14.41 5.73 12.52
C ALA A 97 -12.98 6.30 12.62
N PHE A 98 -11.96 5.47 12.45
CA PHE A 98 -10.57 5.93 12.45
C PHE A 98 -10.32 7.03 11.40
N LEU A 99 -10.87 6.90 10.19
CA LEU A 99 -10.68 7.88 9.11
C LEU A 99 -11.42 9.18 9.42
N THR A 100 -12.62 9.11 9.97
CA THR A 100 -13.37 10.30 10.37
C THR A 100 -12.67 11.05 11.50
N ASP A 101 -12.12 10.33 12.48
CA ASP A 101 -11.33 10.93 13.57
C ASP A 101 -10.05 11.57 13.02
N LEU A 102 -9.34 10.88 12.13
CA LEU A 102 -8.15 11.40 11.45
C LEU A 102 -8.44 12.69 10.68
N PHE A 103 -9.51 12.72 9.88
CA PHE A 103 -9.83 13.88 9.04
C PHE A 103 -10.34 15.06 9.88
N THR A 104 -11.09 14.79 10.95
CA THR A 104 -11.52 15.82 11.91
C THR A 104 -10.32 16.44 12.63
N ALA A 105 -9.37 15.61 13.10
CA ALA A 105 -8.16 16.09 13.74
C ALA A 105 -7.28 16.91 12.80
N ILE A 106 -7.18 16.51 11.52
CA ILE A 106 -6.47 17.30 10.50
C ILE A 106 -7.05 18.72 10.41
N HIS A 107 -8.37 18.87 10.35
CA HIS A 107 -8.99 20.19 10.31
C HIS A 107 -8.78 20.99 11.60
N ALA A 108 -8.90 20.33 12.76
CA ALA A 108 -8.67 20.97 14.05
C ALA A 108 -7.22 21.48 14.22
N ARG A 109 -6.25 20.79 13.62
CA ARG A 109 -4.81 21.14 13.69
C ARG A 109 -4.32 22.02 12.54
N GLY A 110 -5.05 22.04 11.42
CA GLY A 110 -4.64 22.70 10.17
C GLY A 110 -4.30 21.69 9.07
N VAL A 111 -4.73 21.98 7.85
CA VAL A 111 -4.59 21.09 6.67
C VAL A 111 -3.14 20.79 6.28
N GLU A 112 -2.19 21.59 6.73
CA GLU A 112 -0.75 21.37 6.60
C GLU A 112 -0.25 20.16 7.41
N HIS A 113 -0.95 19.81 8.49
CA HIS A 113 -0.66 18.62 9.30
C HIS A 113 -1.12 17.31 8.64
N ALA A 114 -1.97 17.39 7.59
CA ALA A 114 -2.40 16.22 6.83
C ALA A 114 -1.21 15.39 6.30
N PRO A 115 -1.33 14.05 6.18
CA PRO A 115 -0.36 13.26 5.44
C PRO A 115 -0.31 13.68 3.96
N ASP A 116 0.83 13.49 3.32
CA ASP A 116 0.95 13.79 1.89
C ASP A 116 0.26 12.73 1.03
N PHE A 117 0.15 11.51 1.56
CA PHE A 117 -0.59 10.43 0.93
C PHE A 117 -1.11 9.41 1.96
N ILE A 118 -2.13 8.66 1.56
CA ILE A 118 -2.60 7.46 2.24
C ILE A 118 -2.52 6.28 1.27
N THR A 119 -1.75 5.26 1.64
CA THR A 119 -1.73 3.98 0.94
C THR A 119 -2.77 3.04 1.53
N ILE A 120 -3.79 2.74 0.74
CA ILE A 120 -4.86 1.81 1.07
C ILE A 120 -4.42 0.41 0.61
N ASP A 121 -4.16 -0.46 1.57
CA ASP A 121 -3.78 -1.86 1.34
C ASP A 121 -5.03 -2.75 1.43
N SER A 122 -5.28 -3.53 0.39
CA SER A 122 -6.36 -4.51 0.38
C SER A 122 -6.12 -5.60 1.43
N ALA A 123 -7.17 -6.05 2.12
CA ALA A 123 -7.12 -7.21 3.03
C ALA A 123 -6.51 -8.46 2.37
N ASP A 124 -6.71 -8.63 1.07
CA ASP A 124 -6.19 -9.78 0.32
C ASP A 124 -4.75 -9.58 -0.20
N GLY A 125 -4.01 -8.63 0.38
CA GLY A 125 -2.59 -8.37 0.12
C GLY A 125 -1.68 -9.56 0.46
N GLY A 126 -0.50 -9.61 -0.15
CA GLY A 126 0.46 -10.71 0.06
C GLY A 126 1.28 -10.58 1.36
N THR A 127 1.90 -11.67 1.78
CA THR A 127 2.88 -11.70 2.87
C THR A 127 3.92 -12.80 2.68
N GLY A 128 5.08 -12.64 3.32
CA GLY A 128 6.06 -13.72 3.48
C GLY A 128 5.73 -14.63 4.65
N ALA A 129 5.13 -14.10 5.72
CA ALA A 129 4.71 -14.84 6.91
C ALA A 129 3.58 -14.08 7.63
N ALA A 130 2.48 -14.78 7.93
CA ALA A 130 1.39 -14.27 8.77
C ALA A 130 0.58 -15.45 9.34
N PRO A 131 -0.14 -15.24 10.46
CA PRO A 131 -1.13 -16.20 10.93
C PRO A 131 -2.30 -16.32 9.94
N GLN A 132 -2.70 -17.56 9.64
CA GLN A 132 -3.79 -17.87 8.71
C GLN A 132 -5.12 -17.14 9.03
N PRO A 133 -5.59 -17.09 10.30
CA PRO A 133 -6.85 -16.42 10.61
C PRO A 133 -6.86 -14.93 10.25
N LEU A 134 -5.71 -14.25 10.31
CA LEU A 134 -5.63 -12.84 9.92
C LEU A 134 -5.64 -12.65 8.41
N MET A 135 -5.05 -13.59 7.66
CA MET A 135 -5.04 -13.55 6.20
C MET A 135 -6.42 -13.76 5.60
N ASP A 136 -7.23 -14.62 6.23
CA ASP A 136 -8.50 -15.06 5.65
C ASP A 136 -9.69 -14.18 6.07
N TYR A 137 -9.63 -13.51 7.23
CA TYR A 137 -10.84 -12.95 7.85
C TYR A 137 -10.74 -11.48 8.31
N VAL A 138 -9.60 -10.79 8.16
CA VAL A 138 -9.43 -9.45 8.74
C VAL A 138 -9.14 -8.38 7.68
N GLY A 139 -9.93 -7.30 7.73
CA GLY A 139 -9.77 -6.11 6.89
C GLY A 139 -10.71 -6.08 5.69
N MET A 140 -10.91 -4.90 5.13
CA MET A 140 -11.68 -4.67 3.90
C MET A 140 -10.80 -4.84 2.66
N THR A 141 -11.37 -5.45 1.62
CA THR A 141 -10.72 -5.49 0.31
C THR A 141 -10.73 -4.11 -0.34
N LEU A 142 -9.80 -3.85 -1.27
CA LEU A 142 -9.76 -2.59 -2.03
C LEU A 142 -11.10 -2.26 -2.70
N ARG A 143 -11.88 -3.27 -3.13
CA ARG A 143 -13.18 -3.06 -3.79
C ARG A 143 -14.15 -2.27 -2.92
N GLU A 144 -14.05 -2.40 -1.61
CA GLU A 144 -14.86 -1.70 -0.62
C GLU A 144 -14.13 -0.48 -0.06
N SER A 145 -12.85 -0.64 0.31
CA SER A 145 -12.11 0.39 1.04
C SER A 145 -11.68 1.57 0.17
N LEU A 146 -11.36 1.36 -1.10
CA LEU A 146 -10.94 2.45 -2.00
C LEU A 146 -12.04 3.49 -2.24
N PRO A 147 -13.27 3.11 -2.71
CA PRO A 147 -14.33 4.10 -2.89
C PRO A 147 -14.70 4.79 -1.57
N LEU A 148 -14.75 4.05 -0.46
CA LEU A 148 -15.04 4.59 0.87
C LEU A 148 -14.06 5.70 1.28
N VAL A 149 -12.74 5.45 1.19
CA VAL A 149 -11.74 6.44 1.59
C VAL A 149 -11.73 7.63 0.64
N VAL A 150 -11.88 7.41 -0.66
CA VAL A 150 -11.95 8.50 -1.66
C VAL A 150 -13.16 9.40 -1.37
N ASP A 151 -14.32 8.81 -1.07
CA ASP A 151 -15.54 9.55 -0.76
C ASP A 151 -15.40 10.36 0.53
N LEU A 152 -14.83 9.78 1.58
CA LEU A 152 -14.55 10.52 2.81
C LEU A 152 -13.56 11.68 2.57
N LEU A 153 -12.53 11.49 1.75
CA LEU A 153 -11.63 12.59 1.40
C LEU A 153 -12.36 13.73 0.66
N HIS A 154 -13.38 13.43 -0.14
CA HIS A 154 -14.24 14.44 -0.78
C HIS A 154 -15.16 15.13 0.23
N GLU A 155 -15.84 14.37 1.09
CA GLU A 155 -16.71 14.90 2.14
C GLU A 155 -15.98 15.85 3.09
N TYR A 156 -14.74 15.52 3.44
CA TYR A 156 -13.92 16.35 4.33
C TYR A 156 -13.09 17.42 3.59
N GLY A 157 -13.24 17.57 2.26
CA GLY A 157 -12.50 18.59 1.50
C GLY A 157 -10.99 18.33 1.41
N LEU A 158 -10.51 17.13 1.79
CA LEU A 158 -9.09 16.77 1.85
C LEU A 158 -8.57 16.10 0.57
N ARG A 159 -9.44 15.77 -0.40
CA ARG A 159 -9.06 15.03 -1.62
C ARG A 159 -7.93 15.69 -2.41
N GLN A 160 -7.89 17.03 -2.47
CA GLN A 160 -6.83 17.75 -3.19
C GLN A 160 -5.50 17.77 -2.40
N ARG A 161 -5.57 17.70 -1.07
CA ARG A 161 -4.42 17.75 -0.16
C ARG A 161 -3.73 16.39 0.00
N ILE A 162 -4.49 15.31 0.06
CA ILE A 162 -3.99 13.97 0.38
C ILE A 162 -4.06 13.08 -0.87
N LYS A 163 -2.91 12.56 -1.33
CA LYS A 163 -2.88 11.60 -2.44
C LYS A 163 -3.29 10.21 -2.00
N VAL A 164 -4.02 9.48 -2.85
CA VAL A 164 -4.48 8.12 -2.56
C VAL A 164 -3.66 7.12 -3.36
N ILE A 165 -3.00 6.21 -2.66
CA ILE A 165 -2.24 5.11 -3.26
C ILE A 165 -3.02 3.81 -3.07
N ALA A 166 -3.40 3.13 -4.15
CA ALA A 166 -4.04 1.82 -4.07
C ALA A 166 -2.99 0.69 -4.09
N SER A 167 -3.05 -0.22 -3.12
CA SER A 167 -2.19 -1.40 -2.99
C SER A 167 -3.04 -2.65 -2.81
N GLY A 168 -2.96 -3.63 -3.71
CA GLY A 168 -3.65 -4.91 -3.53
C GLY A 168 -4.06 -5.63 -4.81
N LYS A 169 -3.35 -6.71 -5.14
CA LYS A 169 -3.58 -7.58 -6.32
C LYS A 169 -3.95 -6.87 -7.64
N LEU A 170 -3.50 -5.62 -7.82
CA LEU A 170 -3.60 -4.84 -9.06
C LEU A 170 -2.55 -5.34 -10.06
N ILE A 171 -2.77 -6.54 -10.59
CA ILE A 171 -1.81 -7.28 -11.43
C ILE A 171 -2.06 -7.04 -12.92
N THR A 172 -3.30 -6.76 -13.30
CA THR A 172 -3.70 -6.58 -14.70
C THR A 172 -4.04 -5.13 -14.99
N PRO A 173 -3.91 -4.67 -16.26
CA PRO A 173 -4.29 -3.33 -16.66
C PRO A 173 -5.71 -2.93 -16.25
N GLY A 174 -6.69 -3.82 -16.42
CA GLY A 174 -8.08 -3.54 -16.04
C GLY A 174 -8.27 -3.26 -14.54
N LYS A 175 -7.53 -3.96 -13.67
CA LYS A 175 -7.58 -3.70 -12.22
C LYS A 175 -6.94 -2.36 -11.86
N VAL A 176 -5.84 -2.00 -12.53
CA VAL A 176 -5.20 -0.69 -12.34
C VAL A 176 -6.13 0.43 -12.84
N ALA A 177 -6.74 0.27 -14.02
CA ALA A 177 -7.71 1.21 -14.57
C ALA A 177 -8.92 1.38 -13.65
N TRP A 178 -9.44 0.29 -13.06
CA TRP A 178 -10.49 0.33 -12.04
C TRP A 178 -10.08 1.16 -10.81
N ALA A 179 -8.86 0.97 -10.30
CA ALA A 179 -8.41 1.71 -9.12
C ALA A 179 -8.25 3.21 -9.42
N LEU A 180 -7.68 3.55 -10.58
CA LEU A 180 -7.55 4.94 -11.05
C LEU A 180 -8.93 5.59 -11.25
N SER A 181 -9.85 4.90 -11.94
CA SER A 181 -11.21 5.42 -12.16
C SER A 181 -12.02 5.60 -10.87
N THR A 182 -11.73 4.79 -9.84
CA THR A 182 -12.36 4.91 -8.52
C THR A 182 -11.85 6.13 -7.75
N GLY A 183 -10.63 6.60 -8.03
CA GLY A 183 -10.08 7.82 -7.44
C GLY A 183 -8.64 7.70 -6.89
N ALA A 184 -7.95 6.58 -7.10
CA ALA A 184 -6.54 6.47 -6.75
C ALA A 184 -5.66 7.38 -7.62
N ASP A 185 -4.69 8.07 -7.03
CA ASP A 185 -3.70 8.87 -7.75
C ASP A 185 -2.54 8.00 -8.28
N PHE A 186 -2.24 6.90 -7.59
CA PHE A 186 -1.17 5.98 -7.92
C PHE A 186 -1.54 4.54 -7.50
N CYS A 187 -1.03 3.56 -8.25
CA CYS A 187 -1.24 2.15 -7.94
C CYS A 187 0.11 1.46 -7.69
N THR A 188 0.19 0.69 -6.61
CA THR A 188 1.32 -0.18 -6.33
C THR A 188 0.95 -1.63 -6.58
N SER A 189 1.92 -2.40 -7.05
CA SER A 189 1.77 -3.84 -7.25
C SER A 189 3.04 -4.52 -6.77
N ALA A 190 2.89 -5.63 -6.06
CA ALA A 190 3.99 -6.50 -5.68
C ALA A 190 3.79 -7.90 -6.26
N ARG A 191 2.57 -8.46 -6.20
CA ARG A 191 2.28 -9.82 -6.67
C ARG A 191 2.59 -10.00 -8.16
N GLY A 192 2.20 -9.04 -9.00
CA GLY A 192 2.48 -9.10 -10.44
C GLY A 192 3.98 -9.15 -10.73
N PHE A 193 4.76 -8.31 -10.04
CA PHE A 193 6.22 -8.33 -10.12
C PHE A 193 6.82 -9.64 -9.62
N MET A 194 6.29 -10.21 -8.53
CA MET A 194 6.73 -11.52 -8.03
C MET A 194 6.47 -12.63 -9.07
N PHE A 195 5.34 -12.60 -9.78
CA PHE A 195 5.09 -13.56 -10.87
C PHE A 195 6.03 -13.34 -12.05
N ALA A 196 6.26 -12.09 -12.44
CA ALA A 196 7.23 -11.76 -13.48
C ALA A 196 8.64 -12.23 -13.13
N LEU A 197 9.03 -12.09 -11.86
CA LEU A 197 10.29 -12.56 -11.28
C LEU A 197 10.40 -14.09 -11.27
N GLY A 198 9.28 -14.83 -11.30
CA GLY A 198 9.24 -16.29 -11.34
C GLY A 198 8.60 -16.96 -10.11
N CYS A 199 7.82 -16.25 -9.30
CA CYS A 199 7.08 -16.86 -8.20
C CYS A 199 6.00 -17.79 -8.76
N ILE A 200 6.05 -19.06 -8.35
CA ILE A 200 5.09 -20.11 -8.75
C ILE A 200 4.00 -20.36 -7.70
N GLN A 201 3.85 -19.46 -6.72
CA GLN A 201 2.93 -19.62 -5.59
C GLN A 201 3.10 -20.92 -4.80
N ALA A 202 4.34 -21.34 -4.53
CA ALA A 202 4.59 -22.52 -3.69
C ALA A 202 4.09 -22.38 -2.23
N LEU A 203 3.78 -21.15 -1.77
CA LEU A 203 3.33 -20.84 -0.40
C LEU A 203 4.30 -21.30 0.71
N GLN A 204 5.61 -21.27 0.42
CA GLN A 204 6.68 -21.62 1.36
C GLN A 204 7.56 -20.42 1.74
N CYS A 205 7.04 -19.20 1.59
CA CYS A 205 7.82 -17.97 1.73
C CYS A 205 8.48 -17.81 3.11
N ASN A 206 7.81 -18.32 4.14
CA ASN A 206 8.23 -18.32 5.54
C ASN A 206 9.24 -19.44 5.86
N LYS A 207 9.26 -20.54 5.09
CA LYS A 207 10.02 -21.76 5.42
C LYS A 207 11.50 -21.70 5.01
N ASN A 208 11.92 -20.63 4.34
CA ASN A 208 13.24 -20.51 3.74
C ASN A 208 13.52 -21.55 2.61
N THR A 209 12.49 -22.16 2.04
CA THR A 209 12.61 -23.22 1.00
C THR A 209 11.99 -22.81 -0.34
N CYS A 210 12.04 -21.52 -0.67
CA CYS A 210 11.46 -21.01 -1.92
C CYS A 210 12.11 -21.70 -3.14
N PRO A 211 11.37 -22.49 -3.94
CA PRO A 211 11.96 -23.31 -5.00
C PRO A 211 12.50 -22.48 -6.17
N THR A 212 12.11 -21.20 -6.26
CA THR A 212 12.54 -20.29 -7.32
C THR A 212 13.54 -19.23 -6.84
N GLY A 213 14.09 -19.39 -5.64
CA GLY A 213 15.13 -18.51 -5.10
C GLY A 213 14.65 -17.15 -4.58
N ILE A 214 13.37 -16.78 -4.76
CA ILE A 214 12.87 -15.42 -4.48
C ILE A 214 12.87 -15.10 -2.98
N THR A 215 12.40 -16.01 -2.13
CA THR A 215 12.23 -15.74 -0.69
C THR A 215 12.98 -16.75 0.19
N THR A 216 14.23 -17.03 -0.16
CA THR A 216 15.11 -17.95 0.57
C THR A 216 16.52 -17.37 0.69
N HIS A 217 17.24 -17.78 1.72
CA HIS A 217 18.67 -17.56 1.95
C HIS A 217 19.49 -18.84 1.72
N ASN A 218 18.88 -19.93 1.23
CA ASN A 218 19.59 -21.12 0.81
C ASN A 218 20.27 -20.84 -0.55
N ALA A 219 21.61 -20.88 -0.56
CA ALA A 219 22.42 -20.60 -1.74
C ALA A 219 22.08 -21.52 -2.94
N ASP A 220 21.74 -22.78 -2.69
CA ASP A 220 21.35 -23.72 -3.75
C ASP A 220 20.07 -23.31 -4.46
N LEU A 221 19.09 -22.84 -3.70
CA LEU A 221 17.81 -22.38 -4.23
C LEU A 221 17.93 -20.99 -4.86
N GLN A 222 18.78 -20.11 -4.32
CA GLN A 222 19.01 -18.77 -4.87
C GLN A 222 19.62 -18.80 -6.27
N ARG A 223 20.30 -19.89 -6.67
CA ARG A 223 20.74 -20.08 -8.07
C ARG A 223 19.61 -19.99 -9.10
N GLY A 224 18.35 -20.24 -8.70
CA GLY A 224 17.18 -20.06 -9.56
C GLY A 224 16.82 -18.58 -9.86
N LEU A 225 17.36 -17.64 -9.07
CA LEU A 225 17.10 -16.21 -9.19
C LEU A 225 18.23 -15.51 -9.94
N VAL A 226 18.30 -15.73 -11.27
CA VAL A 226 19.30 -15.13 -12.16
C VAL A 226 18.93 -13.67 -12.51
N PRO A 227 19.58 -12.64 -11.94
CA PRO A 227 19.11 -11.25 -12.08
C PRO A 227 19.06 -10.76 -13.52
N GLU A 228 20.02 -11.15 -14.36
CA GLU A 228 20.14 -10.75 -15.76
C GLU A 228 18.93 -11.22 -16.59
N ASP A 229 18.39 -12.41 -16.31
CA ASP A 229 17.16 -12.93 -16.92
C ASP A 229 15.91 -12.31 -16.28
N LYS A 230 15.84 -12.31 -14.94
CA LYS A 230 14.60 -11.92 -14.23
C LYS A 230 14.31 -10.43 -14.36
N ALA A 231 15.33 -9.57 -14.41
CA ALA A 231 15.15 -8.14 -14.58
C ALA A 231 14.45 -7.79 -15.90
N VAL A 232 14.79 -8.49 -17.00
CA VAL A 232 14.15 -8.29 -18.31
C VAL A 232 12.66 -8.61 -18.24
N ARG A 233 12.30 -9.72 -17.58
CA ARG A 233 10.90 -10.14 -17.40
C ARG A 233 10.11 -9.17 -16.53
N VAL A 234 10.70 -8.73 -15.42
CA VAL A 234 10.13 -7.71 -14.52
C VAL A 234 9.89 -6.40 -15.26
N ALA A 235 10.87 -5.93 -16.03
CA ALA A 235 10.73 -4.71 -16.81
C ALA A 235 9.68 -4.85 -17.92
N ALA A 236 9.61 -6.02 -18.57
CA ALA A 236 8.58 -6.30 -19.57
C ALA A 236 7.17 -6.29 -18.97
N PHE A 237 6.98 -6.90 -17.79
CA PHE A 237 5.71 -6.86 -17.07
C PHE A 237 5.28 -5.41 -16.77
N ALA A 238 6.18 -4.61 -16.19
CA ALA A 238 5.89 -3.20 -15.90
C ALA A 238 5.47 -2.43 -17.14
N ARG A 239 6.25 -2.53 -18.23
CA ARG A 239 5.94 -1.86 -19.51
C ARG A 239 4.59 -2.30 -20.08
N LYS A 240 4.27 -3.59 -20.03
CA LYS A 240 3.00 -4.12 -20.56
C LYS A 240 1.79 -3.72 -19.72
N VAL A 241 1.94 -3.65 -18.40
CA VAL A 241 0.88 -3.11 -17.53
C VAL A 241 0.63 -1.64 -17.88
N VAL A 242 1.68 -0.81 -17.92
CA VAL A 242 1.55 0.62 -18.25
C VAL A 242 0.91 0.82 -19.64
N TYR A 243 1.41 0.11 -20.64
CA TYR A 243 0.85 0.14 -22.00
C TYR A 243 -0.63 -0.25 -22.02
N GLY A 244 -0.99 -1.35 -21.36
CA GLY A 244 -2.38 -1.82 -21.32
C GLY A 244 -3.32 -0.84 -20.61
N VAL A 245 -2.86 -0.16 -19.56
CA VAL A 245 -3.66 0.87 -18.88
C VAL A 245 -3.84 2.08 -19.80
N GLY A 246 -2.80 2.48 -20.53
CA GLY A 246 -2.89 3.53 -21.55
C GLY A 246 -3.89 3.21 -22.66
N LEU A 247 -3.90 1.96 -23.16
CA LEU A 247 -4.91 1.51 -24.14
C LEU A 247 -6.33 1.67 -23.59
N ILE A 248 -6.59 1.21 -22.37
CA ILE A 248 -7.91 1.36 -21.72
C ILE A 248 -8.28 2.83 -21.59
N ALA A 249 -7.36 3.66 -21.12
CA ALA A 249 -7.57 5.10 -20.96
C ALA A 249 -7.99 5.77 -22.27
N HIS A 250 -7.28 5.50 -23.36
CA HIS A 250 -7.62 6.04 -24.67
C HIS A 250 -8.93 5.49 -25.23
N SER A 251 -9.24 4.20 -25.01
CA SER A 251 -10.55 3.62 -25.38
C SER A 251 -11.71 4.25 -24.61
N CYS A 252 -11.46 4.72 -23.39
CA CYS A 252 -12.42 5.49 -22.59
C CYS A 252 -12.49 6.98 -22.98
N GLY A 253 -11.69 7.45 -23.96
CA GLY A 253 -11.71 8.83 -24.43
C GLY A 253 -10.86 9.81 -23.62
N VAL A 254 -9.98 9.33 -22.73
CA VAL A 254 -9.09 10.19 -21.94
C VAL A 254 -7.64 10.14 -22.45
N THR A 255 -6.91 11.25 -22.26
CA THR A 255 -5.55 11.42 -22.80
C THR A 255 -4.47 10.72 -21.99
N GLU A 256 -4.72 10.44 -20.70
CA GLU A 256 -3.81 9.68 -19.85
C GLU A 256 -4.60 8.84 -18.82
N PRO A 257 -4.00 7.78 -18.24
CA PRO A 257 -4.65 6.93 -17.25
C PRO A 257 -5.28 7.63 -16.04
N ARG A 258 -4.69 8.73 -15.57
CA ARG A 258 -5.23 9.51 -14.44
C ARG A 258 -6.45 10.33 -14.81
N GLY A 259 -6.77 10.47 -16.10
CA GLY A 259 -8.01 11.07 -16.57
C GLY A 259 -9.23 10.15 -16.38
N LEU A 260 -9.02 8.86 -16.08
CA LEU A 260 -10.10 7.93 -15.80
C LEU A 260 -10.89 8.38 -14.56
N LYS A 261 -12.21 8.27 -14.66
CA LYS A 261 -13.20 8.66 -13.65
C LYS A 261 -14.26 7.57 -13.51
N ARG A 262 -15.06 7.63 -12.44
CA ARG A 262 -16.15 6.67 -12.17
C ARG A 262 -17.13 6.50 -13.35
N GLU A 263 -17.36 7.55 -14.14
CA GLU A 263 -18.24 7.50 -15.33
C GLU A 263 -17.73 6.58 -16.46
N HIS A 264 -16.42 6.33 -16.53
CA HIS A 264 -15.81 5.49 -17.56
C HIS A 264 -15.94 3.98 -17.29
N MET A 265 -16.59 3.60 -16.18
CA MET A 265 -16.61 2.23 -15.70
C MET A 265 -18.03 1.77 -15.34
N ARG A 266 -18.31 0.49 -15.60
CA ARG A 266 -19.53 -0.17 -15.16
C ARG A 266 -19.21 -1.37 -14.27
N VAL A 267 -20.05 -1.63 -13.28
CA VAL A 267 -19.95 -2.78 -12.37
C VAL A 267 -21.08 -3.74 -12.70
N VAL A 268 -20.74 -5.01 -12.96
CA VAL A 268 -21.73 -6.08 -13.14
C VAL A 268 -22.33 -6.42 -11.78
N GLU A 269 -23.64 -6.29 -11.66
CA GLU A 269 -24.41 -6.64 -10.48
C GLU A 269 -24.82 -8.11 -10.51
N SER A 270 -25.37 -8.63 -9.40
CA SER A 270 -25.80 -10.02 -9.27
C SER A 270 -26.84 -10.43 -10.32
N GLY A 271 -27.63 -9.49 -10.83
CA GLY A 271 -28.61 -9.71 -11.91
C GLY A 271 -28.02 -9.80 -13.32
N GLY A 272 -26.70 -9.76 -13.48
CA GLY A 272 -26.02 -9.88 -14.78
C GLY A 272 -26.03 -8.61 -15.64
N VAL A 273 -26.80 -7.59 -15.25
CA VAL A 273 -26.75 -6.25 -15.84
C VAL A 273 -25.66 -5.43 -15.14
N SER A 274 -25.05 -4.50 -15.87
CA SER A 274 -24.07 -3.58 -15.30
C SER A 274 -24.66 -2.20 -15.06
N ARG A 275 -24.20 -1.51 -14.02
CA ARG A 275 -24.51 -0.10 -13.74
C ARG A 275 -23.26 0.76 -13.72
N SER A 276 -23.39 2.05 -13.97
CA SER A 276 -22.24 2.97 -13.93
C SER A 276 -21.68 3.03 -12.50
N MET A 277 -20.36 3.04 -12.37
CA MET A 277 -19.73 3.24 -11.05
C MET A 277 -20.09 4.62 -10.48
N ALA A 278 -20.30 5.62 -11.33
CA ALA A 278 -20.72 6.96 -10.88
C ALA A 278 -22.16 6.98 -10.32
N GLU A 279 -23.02 6.03 -10.74
CA GLU A 279 -24.38 5.88 -10.19
C GLU A 279 -24.36 5.09 -8.88
N LEU A 280 -23.52 4.06 -8.79
CA LEU A 280 -23.39 3.23 -7.60
C LEU A 280 -22.68 3.96 -6.46
N TYR A 281 -21.68 4.77 -6.81
CA TYR A 281 -20.87 5.56 -5.90
C TYR A 281 -20.78 6.99 -6.46
N PRO A 282 -21.83 7.82 -6.32
CA PRO A 282 -21.75 9.22 -6.68
C PRO A 282 -20.69 9.92 -5.84
N LEU A 283 -19.95 10.87 -6.44
CA LEU A 283 -18.98 11.65 -5.67
C LEU A 283 -19.73 12.53 -4.66
N PRO A 284 -19.44 12.42 -3.35
CA PRO A 284 -20.14 13.19 -2.34
C PRO A 284 -19.70 14.66 -2.41
N GLN A 285 -20.60 15.54 -1.99
CA GLN A 285 -20.26 16.95 -1.78
C GLN A 285 -19.44 17.11 -0.50
N THR A 286 -18.53 18.09 -0.51
CA THR A 286 -17.82 18.51 0.70
C THR A 286 -18.84 19.03 1.72
N LYS A 287 -18.72 18.59 2.97
CA LYS A 287 -19.58 19.03 4.06
C LYS A 287 -19.35 20.52 4.32
N VAL A 288 -20.42 21.22 4.68
CA VAL A 288 -20.43 22.70 4.75
C VAL A 288 -19.36 23.24 5.68
N GLU A 289 -19.08 22.56 6.78
CA GLU A 289 -18.05 22.93 7.76
C GLU A 289 -16.61 22.79 7.25
N TYR A 290 -16.38 22.10 6.13
CA TYR A 290 -15.06 21.90 5.52
C TYR A 290 -14.94 22.57 4.15
N VAL A 291 -15.92 23.37 3.75
CA VAL A 291 -15.80 24.25 2.58
C VAL A 291 -14.85 25.40 2.96
N PRO A 292 -13.78 25.65 2.19
CA PRO A 292 -12.82 26.73 2.45
C PRO A 292 -13.43 28.13 2.46
#